data_AF-A0A8B4QBJ7-F1
#
_entry.id   AF-A0A8B4QBJ7-F1
#
_cell.length_a   1.000
_cell.length_b   1.000
_cell.length_c   1.000
_cell.angle_alpha   90.00
_cell.angle_beta   90.00
_cell.angle_gamma   90.00
#
_symmetry.space_group_name_H-M   'P 1'
#
loop_
_entity.id
_entity.type
_entity.pdbx_description
1 polymer ?
#
loop_
_entity_poly.entity_id
_entity_poly.type
_entity_poly.pdbx_seq_one_letter_code
_entity_poly.pdbx_strand_id
1 'polypeptide(L)'
;MSRQWRKAWMMIGVVLILLLIVNEFTSNPYEKYRAKVKLETYLNEQYPESSFRVTAGDFKRKNESYTFTIVNKNREEQVAEMAIQNGHQYEVIEDQLKK
;
A
#
# COMPACT_ATOMS: atom_id res chain seq x y z
N MET A 1 -35.22 18.74 -22.51
CA MET A 1 -33.94 17.98 -22.45
C MET A 1 -34.10 16.72 -23.30
N SER A 2 -33.34 16.57 -24.39
CA SER A 2 -33.62 15.49 -25.35
C SER A 2 -33.25 14.11 -24.78
N ARG A 3 -33.94 13.06 -25.24
CA ARG A 3 -33.78 11.67 -24.76
C ARG A 3 -32.33 11.16 -24.83
N GLN A 4 -31.53 11.76 -25.72
CA GLN A 4 -30.11 11.45 -25.89
C GLN A 4 -29.23 12.06 -24.80
N TRP A 5 -29.54 13.28 -24.34
CA TRP A 5 -28.81 13.93 -23.25
C TRP A 5 -28.97 13.20 -21.92
N ARG A 6 -30.16 12.64 -21.64
CA ARG A 6 -30.37 11.79 -20.46
C ARG A 6 -29.49 10.54 -20.46
N LYS A 7 -29.28 9.91 -21.63
CA LYS A 7 -28.40 8.73 -21.76
C LYS A 7 -26.92 9.10 -21.57
N ALA A 8 -26.49 10.23 -22.11
CA ALA A 8 -25.13 10.73 -21.93
C ALA A 8 -24.81 11.01 -20.45
N TRP A 9 -25.73 11.69 -19.73
CA TRP A 9 -25.59 11.92 -18.30
C TRP A 9 -25.57 10.63 -17.47
N MET A 10 -26.37 9.63 -17.85
CA MET A 10 -26.35 8.32 -17.20
C MET A 10 -25.00 7.61 -17.39
N MET A 11 -24.44 7.64 -18.61
CA MET A 11 -23.10 7.07 -18.86
C MET A 11 -22.01 7.80 -18.07
N ILE A 12 -22.05 9.13 -18.02
CA ILE A 12 -21.09 9.91 -17.23
C ILE A 12 -21.18 9.54 -15.75
N GLY A 13 -22.39 9.42 -15.20
CA GLY A 13 -22.59 8.99 -13.81
C GLY A 13 -22.02 7.61 -13.52
N VAL A 14 -22.23 6.64 -14.43
CA VAL A 14 -21.67 5.28 -14.28
C VAL A 14 -20.14 5.28 -14.35
N VAL A 15 -19.55 6.04 -15.27
CA VAL A 15 -18.09 6.17 -15.39
C VAL A 15 -17.49 6.80 -14.13
N LEU A 16 -18.13 7.83 -13.56
CA LEU A 16 -17.67 8.46 -12.32
C LEU A 16 -17.72 7.49 -11.12
N ILE A 17 -18.77 6.67 -11.01
CA ILE A 17 -18.88 5.65 -9.95
C ILE A 17 -17.79 4.59 -10.13
N LEU A 18 -17.56 4.13 -11.35
CA LEU A 18 -16.48 3.17 -11.63
C LEU A 18 -15.11 3.75 -11.31
N LEU A 19 -14.86 5.05 -11.57
CA LEU A 19 -13.62 5.72 -11.20
C LEU A 19 -13.45 5.83 -9.67
N LEU A 20 -14.52 6.09 -8.92
CA LEU A 20 -14.47 6.10 -7.46
C LEU A 20 -14.15 4.71 -6.89
N ILE A 21 -14.81 3.66 -7.42
CA ILE A 21 -14.54 2.28 -7.05
C ILE A 21 -13.09 1.92 -7.40
N VAL A 22 -12.61 2.24 -8.61
CA VAL A 22 -11.22 1.98 -8.97
C VAL A 22 -10.29 2.73 -8.02
N ASN A 23 -10.49 4.02 -7.78
CA ASN A 23 -9.64 4.80 -6.87
C ASN A 23 -9.61 4.25 -5.43
N GLU A 24 -10.72 3.72 -4.93
CA GLU A 24 -10.80 3.12 -3.59
C GLU A 24 -10.20 1.70 -3.53
N PHE A 25 -10.24 0.95 -4.64
CA PHE A 25 -9.75 -0.43 -4.70
C PHE A 25 -8.32 -0.55 -5.24
N THR A 26 -7.88 0.34 -6.12
CA THR A 26 -6.49 0.47 -6.54
C THR A 26 -5.80 1.36 -5.54
N SER A 27 -5.15 0.73 -4.56
CA SER A 27 -4.11 1.35 -3.73
C SER A 27 -3.36 2.41 -4.52
N ASN A 28 -3.47 3.66 -4.07
CA ASN A 28 -2.84 4.78 -4.74
C ASN A 28 -1.33 4.45 -4.86
N PRO A 29 -0.77 4.36 -6.07
CA PRO A 29 0.63 3.96 -6.25
C PRO A 29 1.58 4.89 -5.48
N TYR A 30 1.17 6.13 -5.26
CA TYR A 30 1.88 7.09 -4.41
C TYR A 30 1.90 6.67 -2.94
N GLU A 31 0.78 6.23 -2.37
CA GLU A 31 0.70 5.80 -0.97
C GLU A 31 1.47 4.51 -0.72
N LYS A 32 1.39 3.57 -1.67
CA LYS A 32 2.22 2.35 -1.66
C LYS A 32 3.72 2.69 -1.64
N TYR A 33 4.14 3.68 -2.44
CA TYR A 33 5.53 4.14 -2.46
C TYR A 33 5.93 4.82 -1.14
N ARG A 34 5.09 5.70 -0.58
CA ARG A 34 5.36 6.34 0.71
C ARG A 34 5.47 5.33 1.85
N ALA A 35 4.55 4.37 1.91
CA ALA A 35 4.57 3.30 2.89
C ALA A 35 5.85 2.46 2.78
N LYS A 36 6.27 2.12 1.55
CA LYS A 36 7.54 1.42 1.30
C LYS A 36 8.75 2.23 1.79
N VAL A 37 8.87 3.51 1.40
CA VAL A 37 9.99 4.36 1.80
C VAL A 37 10.06 4.47 3.32
N LYS A 38 8.92 4.63 3.99
CA LYS A 38 8.91 4.71 5.46
C LYS A 38 9.35 3.41 6.13
N LEU A 39 8.95 2.27 5.58
CA LEU A 39 9.43 0.97 6.06
C LEU A 39 10.94 0.81 5.90
N GLU A 40 11.46 1.21 4.74
CA GLU A 40 12.91 1.20 4.47
C GLU A 40 13.66 2.12 5.44
N THR A 41 13.13 3.31 5.73
CA THR A 41 13.69 4.21 6.75
C THR A 41 13.68 3.58 8.15
N TYR A 42 12.53 3.02 8.59
CA TYR A 42 12.42 2.37 9.90
C TYR A 42 13.40 1.20 10.05
N LEU A 43 13.54 0.37 9.02
CA LEU A 43 14.48 -0.76 9.03
C LEU A 43 15.94 -0.29 9.09
N ASN A 44 16.29 0.76 8.36
CA ASN A 44 17.65 1.33 8.43
C ASN A 44 17.94 1.99 9.78
N GLU A 45 16.95 2.63 10.41
CA GLU A 45 17.11 3.25 11.73
C GLU A 45 17.25 2.21 12.84
N GLN A 46 16.41 1.16 12.83
CA GLN A 46 16.41 0.15 13.90
C GLN A 46 17.40 -0.98 13.72
N TYR A 47 17.81 -1.26 12.49
CA TYR A 47 18.73 -2.36 12.20
C TYR A 47 19.85 -1.90 11.25
N PRO A 48 20.67 -0.91 11.66
CA PRO A 48 21.71 -0.33 10.79
C PRO A 48 22.78 -1.34 10.35
N GLU A 49 22.97 -2.43 11.11
CA GLU A 49 23.93 -3.48 10.79
C GLU A 49 23.44 -4.48 9.73
N SER A 50 22.17 -4.39 9.31
CA SER A 50 21.57 -5.33 8.35
C SER A 50 20.93 -4.58 7.18
N SER A 51 21.27 -4.96 5.95
CA SER A 51 20.65 -4.36 4.76
C SER A 51 19.39 -5.12 4.39
N PHE A 52 18.23 -4.49 4.59
CA PHE A 52 16.95 -5.05 4.21
C PHE A 52 16.50 -4.53 2.85
N ARG A 53 15.82 -5.39 2.08
CA ARG A 53 15.14 -5.02 0.84
C ARG A 53 13.64 -5.20 1.06
N VAL A 54 12.88 -4.14 0.85
CA VAL A 54 11.42 -4.18 0.89
C VAL A 54 10.88 -4.49 -0.50
N THR A 55 10.22 -5.64 -0.62
CA THR A 55 9.60 -6.11 -1.86
C THR A 55 8.20 -5.54 -1.99
N ALA A 56 7.67 -5.45 -3.22
CA ALA A 56 6.40 -4.77 -3.49
C ALA A 56 5.26 -5.35 -2.64
N GLY A 57 4.69 -4.52 -1.76
CA GLY A 57 3.67 -4.95 -0.82
C GLY A 57 2.26 -5.01 -1.38
N ASP A 58 1.44 -5.89 -0.84
CA ASP A 58 0.02 -6.02 -1.17
C ASP A 58 -0.84 -5.19 -0.23
N PHE A 59 -1.86 -4.55 -0.77
CA PHE A 59 -2.79 -3.78 0.04
C PHE A 59 -3.92 -4.66 0.56
N LYS A 60 -4.00 -4.79 1.87
CA LYS A 60 -5.10 -5.45 2.57
C LYS A 60 -6.17 -4.42 2.90
N ARG A 61 -7.18 -4.33 2.03
CA ARG A 61 -8.33 -3.42 2.18
C ARG A 61 -9.07 -3.59 3.51
N LYS A 62 -9.19 -4.82 4.02
CA LYS A 62 -9.91 -5.13 5.26
C LYS A 62 -9.41 -4.32 6.47
N ASN A 63 -8.11 -3.99 6.49
CA ASN A 63 -7.45 -3.30 7.59
C ASN A 63 -6.78 -1.99 7.13
N GLU A 64 -7.06 -1.54 5.91
CA GLU A 64 -6.41 -0.38 5.27
C GLU A 64 -4.89 -0.39 5.42
N SER A 65 -4.27 -1.57 5.29
CA SER A 65 -2.85 -1.76 5.54
C SER A 65 -2.11 -2.29 4.32
N TYR A 66 -0.85 -1.90 4.20
CA TYR A 66 0.07 -2.42 3.21
C TYR A 66 0.93 -3.51 3.86
N THR A 67 0.87 -4.73 3.36
CA THR A 67 1.74 -5.83 3.80
C THR A 67 2.94 -5.91 2.87
N PHE A 68 4.14 -5.74 3.41
CA PHE A 68 5.39 -5.81 2.66
C PHE A 68 6.22 -7.02 3.08
N THR A 69 6.78 -7.72 2.09
CA THR A 69 7.76 -8.77 2.35
C THR A 69 9.16 -8.18 2.41
N ILE A 70 9.86 -8.46 3.51
CA ILE A 70 11.23 -8.00 3.76
C ILE A 70 12.19 -9.14 3.52
N VAL A 71 13.23 -8.89 2.73
CA VAL A 71 14.33 -9.83 2.47
C VAL A 71 15.62 -9.23 3.03
N ASN A 72 16.36 -9.99 3.82
CA ASN A 72 17.67 -9.56 4.30
C ASN A 72 18.72 -9.86 3.23
N LYS A 73 19.40 -8.83 2.73
CA LYS A 73 20.43 -8.99 1.69
C LYS A 73 21.66 -9.75 2.18
N ASN A 74 21.90 -9.80 3.48
CA ASN A 74 23.06 -10.49 4.04
C ASN A 74 22.85 -12.00 4.16
N ARG A 75 21.60 -12.48 4.18
CA ARG A 75 21.27 -13.91 4.31
C ARG A 75 20.40 -14.48 3.18
N GLU A 76 19.95 -13.65 2.24
CA GLU A 76 19.03 -14.00 1.14
C GLU A 76 17.76 -14.77 1.57
N GLU A 77 17.41 -14.71 2.85
CA GLU A 77 16.19 -15.31 3.38
C GLU A 77 15.07 -14.28 3.49
N GLN A 78 13.83 -14.71 3.23
CA GLN A 78 12.65 -13.93 3.58
C GLN A 78 12.58 -13.84 5.10
N VAL A 79 12.58 -12.61 5.60
CA VAL A 79 12.82 -12.36 7.01
C VAL A 79 11.53 -12.04 7.75
N ALA A 80 10.59 -11.32 7.13
CA ALA A 80 9.32 -10.98 7.76
C ALA A 80 8.30 -10.44 6.75
N GLU A 81 7.02 -10.63 7.04
CA GLU A 81 5.95 -9.76 6.55
C GLU A 81 5.73 -8.63 7.56
N MET A 82 5.71 -7.38 7.10
CA MET A 82 5.36 -6.22 7.92
C MET A 82 4.13 -5.52 7.37
N ALA A 83 3.16 -5.24 8.24
CA ALA A 83 1.96 -4.48 7.89
C ALA A 83 2.10 -3.01 8.33
N ILE A 84 1.82 -2.09 7.41
CA ILE A 84 1.80 -0.65 7.67
C ILE A 84 0.40 -0.11 7.48
N GLN A 85 -0.17 0.57 8.47
CA GLN A 85 -1.49 1.18 8.33
C GLN A 85 -1.42 2.43 7.45
N ASN A 86 -2.37 2.58 6.53
CA ASN A 86 -2.51 3.80 5.76
C ASN A 86 -3.11 4.91 6.64
N GLY A 87 -2.30 5.92 6.97
CA GLY A 87 -2.68 7.03 7.84
C GLY A 87 -1.64 8.15 7.81
N HIS A 88 -1.85 9.25 8.53
CA HIS A 88 -0.97 10.44 8.49
C HIS A 88 0.51 10.13 8.78
N GLN A 89 0.79 9.09 9.57
CA GLN A 89 2.13 8.73 9.96
C GLN A 89 2.52 7.27 9.65
N TYR A 90 1.80 6.49 8.82
CA TYR A 90 2.23 5.14 8.42
C TYR A 90 2.94 4.33 9.53
N GLU A 91 2.16 3.71 10.41
CA GLU A 91 2.71 2.97 11.56
C GLU A 91 2.91 1.50 11.25
N VAL A 92 4.02 0.92 11.72
CA VAL A 92 4.29 -0.53 11.64
C VAL A 92 3.43 -1.22 12.69
N ILE A 93 2.42 -1.96 12.25
CA ILE A 93 1.45 -2.63 13.14
C ILE A 93 1.98 -4.00 13.57
N GLU A 94 2.78 -4.65 12.73
CA GLU A 94 3.25 -6.01 12.94
C GLU A 94 4.73 -6.11 12.55
N ASP A 95 5.56 -6.29 13.57
CA ASP A 95 7.01 -6.43 13.46
C ASP A 95 7.42 -7.85 13.87
N GLN A 96 7.51 -8.73 12.89
CA GLN A 96 7.91 -10.14 13.10
C GLN A 96 9.43 -10.29 13.34
N LEU A 97 10.22 -9.21 13.24
CA LEU A 97 11.67 -9.21 13.53
C LEU A 97 12.00 -9.14 15.02
N LYS A 98 11.04 -8.74 15.86
CA LYS A 98 11.21 -8.62 17.32
C LYS A 98 10.96 -9.91 18.09
N LYS A 99 10.78 -11.04 17.42
CA LYS A 99 10.52 -12.34 18.06
C LYS A 99 11.79 -13.00 18.60
#